data_AF-A0A959ZB78-F1
#
_entry.id   AF-A0A959ZB78-F1
#
_cell.length_a   1.000
_cell.length_b   1.000
_cell.length_c   1.000
_cell.angle_alpha   90.00
_cell.angle_beta   90.00
_cell.angle_gamma   90.00
#
_symmetry.space_group_name_H-M   'P 1'
#
loop_
_entity.id
_entity.type
_entity.pdbx_description
1 polymer ?
#
loop_
_entity_poly.entity_id
_entity_poly.type
_entity_poly.pdbx_seq_one_letter_code
_entity_poly.pdbx_strand_id
1 'polypeptide(L)'
;MERTSDGKKFAGMVTLVQSPLVRVRLDEVSNIQVDDKIDCSIGDGVSFATLNATVMSLEDNIAEFWVTIQSLEEGIDRAPRALAPGYTAQVTLESGEEVSASLCDASESGMRLSSLKNVTAGQHITVRVDYPGGCIHSKGKIVWAKQMVDSAYVEMGMQILEMDRLNQARWNHMVSTLMRDFGMAA
;
A
#
# COMPACT_ATOMS: atom_id res chain seq x y z
N MET A 1 0.05 12.49 5.85
CA MET A 1 -0.66 11.46 6.64
C MET A 1 -2.09 11.36 6.14
N GLU A 2 -2.69 10.18 6.14
CA GLU A 2 -4.04 9.96 5.64
C GLU A 2 -4.81 9.02 6.59
N ARG A 3 -6.01 9.42 7.01
CA ARG A 3 -6.86 8.56 7.83
C ARG A 3 -7.54 7.51 6.96
N THR A 4 -7.42 6.24 7.32
CA THR A 4 -7.88 5.13 6.46
C THR A 4 -9.40 4.98 6.44
N SER A 5 -10.12 5.49 7.44
CA SER A 5 -11.58 5.39 7.51
C SER A 5 -12.31 6.30 6.51
N ASP A 6 -11.73 7.44 6.14
CA ASP A 6 -12.38 8.44 5.27
C ASP A 6 -11.46 9.10 4.23
N GLY A 7 -10.19 8.70 4.16
CA GLY A 7 -9.21 9.27 3.23
C GLY A 7 -8.83 10.72 3.53
N LYS A 8 -9.18 11.26 4.71
CA LYS A 8 -8.85 12.64 5.05
C LYS A 8 -7.34 12.78 5.21
N LYS A 9 -6.76 13.73 4.49
CA LYS A 9 -5.32 14.02 4.52
C LYS A 9 -5.00 15.07 5.57
N PHE A 10 -3.91 14.82 6.28
CA PHE A 10 -3.37 15.69 7.31
C PHE A 10 -1.89 15.91 7.04
N ALA A 11 -1.46 17.16 7.22
CA ALA A 11 -0.06 17.52 7.28
C ALA A 11 0.32 17.73 8.75
N GLY A 12 1.50 17.28 9.13
CA GLY A 12 2.05 17.56 10.45
C GLY A 12 3.49 17.13 10.55
N MET A 13 4.01 17.18 11.77
CA MET A 13 5.44 17.07 12.03
C MET A 13 5.71 15.96 13.02
N VAL A 14 6.80 15.24 12.80
CA VAL A 14 7.37 14.36 13.82
C VAL A 14 8.06 15.23 14.86
N THR A 15 7.62 15.11 16.12
CA THR A 15 8.16 15.88 17.24
C THR A 15 9.11 15.07 18.12
N LEU A 16 9.04 13.74 18.05
CA LEU A 16 9.94 12.84 18.79
C LEU A 16 9.99 11.46 18.13
N VAL A 17 11.16 10.84 18.07
CA VAL A 17 11.34 9.45 17.63
C VAL A 17 11.90 8.64 18.81
N GLN A 18 11.16 7.63 19.25
CA GLN A 18 11.55 6.70 20.31
C GLN A 18 11.17 5.28 19.88
N SER A 19 12.03 4.64 19.10
CA SER A 19 11.75 3.34 18.47
C SER A 19 11.15 2.31 19.45
N PRO A 20 10.03 1.65 19.09
CA PRO A 20 9.32 1.69 17.80
C PRO A 20 8.24 2.78 17.68
N LEU A 21 8.19 3.74 18.60
CA LEU A 21 7.18 4.79 18.66
C LEU A 21 7.67 6.10 18.03
N VAL A 22 6.77 6.81 17.36
CA VAL A 22 7.00 8.18 16.90
C VAL A 22 5.90 9.07 17.44
N ARG A 23 6.27 10.22 17.99
CA ARG A 23 5.31 11.25 18.38
C ARG A 23 5.09 12.16 17.19
N VAL A 24 3.83 12.27 16.80
CA VAL A 24 3.40 13.11 15.69
C VAL A 24 2.52 14.20 16.25
N ARG A 25 2.76 15.42 15.78
CA ARG A 25 1.91 16.58 16.02
C ARG A 25 1.24 16.96 14.71
N LEU A 26 -0.08 17.09 14.77
CA LEU A 26 -0.88 17.68 13.71
C LEU A 26 -1.42 19.01 14.20
N ASP A 27 -1.25 20.05 13.38
CA ASP A 27 -1.87 21.35 13.61
C ASP A 27 -3.19 21.44 12.81
N GLU A 28 -4.13 22.25 13.30
CA GLU A 28 -5.42 22.53 12.64
C GLU A 28 -6.33 21.29 12.41
N VAL A 29 -6.30 20.35 13.33
CA VAL A 29 -7.09 19.12 13.20
C VAL A 29 -8.53 19.33 13.67
N SER A 30 -9.45 19.23 12.72
CA SER A 30 -10.83 18.87 13.01
C SER A 30 -11.03 17.38 12.76
N ASN A 31 -11.48 16.65 13.79
CA ASN A 31 -12.10 15.31 13.72
C ASN A 31 -11.20 14.07 13.85
N ILE A 32 -9.98 14.10 14.38
CA ILE A 32 -9.26 12.84 14.71
C ILE A 32 -9.75 12.30 16.05
N GLN A 33 -10.02 10.99 16.10
CA GLN A 33 -10.47 10.29 17.31
C GLN A 33 -9.42 9.31 17.82
N VAL A 34 -9.53 8.98 19.11
CA VAL A 34 -8.80 7.84 19.70
C VAL A 34 -9.17 6.58 18.89
N ASP A 35 -8.18 5.76 18.56
CA ASP A 35 -8.27 4.55 17.74
C ASP A 35 -8.40 4.75 16.21
N ASP A 36 -8.28 5.99 15.72
CA ASP A 36 -8.14 6.22 14.27
C ASP A 36 -6.88 5.54 13.73
N LYS A 37 -7.05 4.85 12.60
CA LYS A 37 -5.94 4.28 11.80
C LYS A 37 -5.47 5.30 10.79
N ILE A 38 -4.17 5.58 10.78
CA ILE A 38 -3.57 6.64 9.98
C ILE A 38 -2.39 6.03 9.22
N ASP A 39 -2.31 6.27 7.91
CA ASP A 39 -1.13 6.02 7.11
C ASP A 39 -0.23 7.25 7.09
N CYS A 40 1.04 7.05 7.43
CA CYS A 40 2.03 8.12 7.53
C CYS A 40 3.10 7.99 6.44
N SER A 41 3.24 9.02 5.62
CA SER A 41 4.46 9.24 4.84
C SER A 41 5.23 10.41 5.47
N ILE A 42 6.53 10.22 5.71
CA ILE A 42 7.45 11.31 6.07
C ILE A 42 8.22 11.69 4.80
N GLY A 43 8.38 12.99 4.56
CA GLY A 43 9.18 13.50 3.45
C GLY A 43 10.64 13.01 3.55
N ASP A 44 11.33 12.97 2.41
CA ASP A 44 12.71 12.45 2.20
C ASP A 44 12.83 10.96 1.85
N GLY A 45 11.74 10.35 1.37
CA GLY A 45 11.78 9.00 0.78
C GLY A 45 11.76 7.86 1.79
N VAL A 46 11.44 8.13 3.05
CA VAL A 46 11.20 7.10 4.08
C VAL A 46 9.70 6.96 4.31
N SER A 47 9.13 5.84 3.91
CA SER A 47 7.73 5.50 4.20
C SER A 47 7.66 4.47 5.31
N PHE A 48 6.65 4.58 6.18
CA PHE A 48 6.36 3.57 7.19
C PHE A 48 4.86 3.43 7.37
N ALA A 49 4.41 2.18 7.51
CA ALA A 49 3.03 1.90 7.87
C ALA A 49 2.86 2.04 9.39
N THR A 50 1.79 2.72 9.80
CA THR A 50 1.42 2.90 11.20
C THR A 50 0.07 2.26 11.46
N LEU A 51 0.02 1.24 12.31
CA LEU A 51 -1.20 0.45 12.48
C LEU A 51 -2.17 1.04 13.50
N ASN A 52 -1.71 1.89 14.41
CA ASN A 52 -2.55 2.53 15.43
C ASN A 52 -1.94 3.86 15.87
N ALA A 53 -2.77 4.91 15.95
CA ALA A 53 -2.43 6.18 16.58
C ALA A 53 -3.16 6.28 17.93
N THR A 54 -2.41 6.42 19.02
CA THR A 54 -2.99 6.72 20.33
C THR A 54 -2.95 8.22 20.56
N VAL A 55 -4.10 8.88 20.49
CA VAL A 55 -4.26 10.32 20.80
C VAL A 55 -3.95 10.55 22.27
N MET A 56 -2.92 11.35 22.53
CA MET A 56 -2.50 11.71 23.88
C MET A 56 -3.17 12.98 24.38
N SER A 57 -3.35 13.96 23.49
CA SER A 57 -3.99 15.23 23.82
C SER A 57 -4.63 15.85 22.58
N LEU A 58 -5.71 16.58 22.84
CA LEU A 58 -6.39 17.44 21.89
C LEU A 58 -6.60 18.78 22.59
N GLU A 59 -5.73 19.75 22.30
CA GLU A 59 -5.82 21.11 22.84
C GLU A 59 -5.76 22.09 21.67
N ASP A 60 -6.68 23.06 21.60
CA ASP A 60 -6.66 24.16 20.63
C ASP A 60 -6.42 23.74 19.16
N ASN A 61 -7.10 22.69 18.69
CA ASN A 61 -6.95 22.10 17.34
C ASN A 61 -5.57 21.50 17.04
N ILE A 62 -4.74 21.29 18.06
CA ILE A 62 -3.50 20.55 17.98
C ILE A 62 -3.78 19.14 18.50
N ALA A 63 -3.50 18.14 17.67
CA ALA A 63 -3.55 16.74 18.08
C ALA A 63 -2.11 16.21 18.20
N GLU A 64 -1.75 15.71 19.38
CA GLU A 64 -0.53 14.94 19.57
C GLU A 64 -0.86 13.46 19.83
N PHE A 65 -0.17 12.58 19.13
CA PHE A 65 -0.36 11.14 19.27
C PHE A 65 0.94 10.37 19.10
N TRP A 66 1.00 9.22 19.78
CA TRP A 66 2.02 8.22 19.50
C TRP A 66 1.53 7.32 18.38
N VAL A 67 2.36 7.15 17.36
CA VAL A 67 2.20 6.12 16.34
C VAL A 67 3.23 5.02 16.57
N THR A 68 2.79 3.77 16.50
CA THR A 68 3.71 2.63 16.48
C THR A 68 4.14 2.38 15.04
N ILE A 69 5.44 2.53 14.76
CA ILE A 69 6.02 2.13 13.49
C ILE A 69 5.99 0.61 13.41
N GLN A 70 5.32 0.07 12.39
CA GLN A 70 5.38 -1.37 12.12
C GLN A 70 6.55 -1.76 11.22
N SER A 71 6.89 -0.89 10.26
CA SER A 71 7.98 -1.13 9.31
C SER A 71 8.57 0.20 8.86
N LEU A 72 9.88 0.38 9.00
CA LEU A 72 10.62 1.46 8.34
C LEU A 72 11.13 0.95 7.00
N GLU A 73 10.69 1.56 5.91
CA GLU A 73 11.15 1.22 4.56
C GLU A 73 11.76 2.47 3.91
N GLU A 74 13.08 2.47 3.79
CA GLU A 74 13.82 3.53 3.10
C GLU A 74 13.69 3.39 1.58
N GLY A 75 13.51 4.51 0.88
CA GLY A 75 13.50 4.61 -0.58
C GLY A 75 12.19 4.22 -1.27
N ILE A 76 11.10 3.99 -0.53
CA ILE A 76 9.81 3.60 -1.09
C ILE A 76 8.82 4.76 -0.94
N ASP A 77 8.50 5.45 -2.03
CA ASP A 77 7.35 6.36 -2.08
C ASP A 77 6.08 5.52 -2.25
N ARG A 78 5.24 5.46 -1.21
CA ARG A 78 4.00 4.68 -1.25
C ARG A 78 2.86 5.56 -1.76
N ALA A 79 2.59 5.44 -3.06
CA ALA A 79 1.30 5.88 -3.61
C ALA A 79 0.15 5.18 -2.85
N PRO A 80 -0.95 5.88 -2.54
CA PRO A 80 -2.14 5.29 -1.94
C PRO A 80 -2.55 3.97 -2.60
N ARG A 81 -2.90 2.96 -1.79
CA ARG A 81 -3.32 1.62 -2.27
C ARG A 81 -4.81 1.41 -2.08
N ALA A 82 -5.47 0.83 -3.08
CA ALA A 82 -6.87 0.45 -3.05
C ALA A 82 -6.99 -1.07 -2.88
N LEU A 83 -7.92 -1.54 -2.04
CA LEU A 83 -8.24 -2.97 -1.97
C LEU A 83 -8.83 -3.45 -3.30
N ALA A 84 -8.46 -4.64 -3.75
CA ALA A 84 -8.87 -5.20 -5.04
C ALA A 84 -9.55 -6.58 -4.91
N PRO A 85 -10.59 -6.73 -4.07
CA PRO A 85 -11.21 -8.04 -3.84
C PRO A 85 -11.81 -8.61 -5.13
N GLY A 86 -11.55 -9.90 -5.39
CA GLY A 86 -12.13 -10.62 -6.52
C GLY A 86 -11.39 -10.46 -7.86
N TYR A 87 -10.27 -9.73 -7.89
CA TYR A 87 -9.43 -9.60 -9.08
C TYR A 87 -8.41 -10.74 -9.15
N THR A 88 -8.30 -11.36 -10.32
CA THR A 88 -7.33 -12.42 -10.60
C THR A 88 -6.19 -11.91 -11.47
N ALA A 89 -5.02 -12.49 -11.27
CA ALA A 89 -3.82 -12.18 -12.02
C ALA A 89 -3.11 -13.45 -12.48
N GLN A 90 -2.48 -13.37 -13.65
CA GLN A 90 -1.55 -14.36 -14.15
C GLN A 90 -0.16 -13.74 -14.16
N VAL A 91 0.77 -14.38 -13.47
CA VAL A 91 2.15 -13.93 -13.30
C VAL A 91 3.05 -14.84 -14.13
N THR A 92 3.82 -14.27 -15.05
CA THR A 92 4.87 -14.97 -15.79
C THR A 92 6.22 -14.62 -15.19
N LEU A 93 6.90 -15.64 -14.66
CA LEU A 93 8.24 -15.52 -14.09
C LEU A 93 9.30 -15.40 -15.19
N GLU A 94 10.50 -14.91 -14.87
CA GLU A 94 11.67 -14.92 -15.78
C GLU A 94 11.98 -16.32 -16.36
N SER A 95 11.64 -17.39 -15.64
CA SER A 95 11.79 -18.78 -16.12
C SER A 95 10.82 -19.15 -17.25
N GLY A 96 9.83 -18.30 -17.54
CA GLY A 96 8.69 -18.60 -18.41
C GLY A 96 7.56 -19.37 -17.72
N GLU A 97 7.71 -19.72 -16.44
CA GLU A 97 6.64 -20.36 -15.66
C GLU A 97 5.48 -19.38 -15.44
N GLU A 98 4.26 -19.87 -15.64
CA GLU A 98 3.04 -19.12 -15.35
C GLU A 98 2.42 -19.53 -14.01
N VAL A 99 2.03 -18.53 -13.24
CA VAL A 99 1.55 -18.67 -11.87
C VAL A 99 0.22 -17.93 -11.74
N SER A 100 -0.81 -18.62 -11.25
CA SER A 100 -2.07 -17.98 -10.87
C SER A 100 -1.91 -17.22 -9.56
N ALA A 101 -2.43 -16.00 -9.51
CA ALA A 101 -2.41 -15.14 -8.34
C ALA A 101 -3.74 -14.39 -8.18
N SER A 102 -4.00 -13.89 -6.98
CA SER A 102 -5.08 -12.93 -6.71
C SER A 102 -4.47 -11.55 -6.47
N LEU A 103 -5.10 -10.51 -6.99
CA LEU A 103 -4.73 -9.13 -6.69
C LEU A 103 -5.35 -8.74 -5.35
N CYS A 104 -4.52 -8.40 -4.36
CA CYS A 104 -4.97 -8.02 -3.03
C CYS A 104 -5.23 -6.51 -2.94
N ASP A 105 -4.27 -5.72 -3.42
CA ASP A 105 -4.38 -4.27 -3.54
C ASP A 105 -3.54 -3.72 -4.69
N ALA A 106 -3.83 -2.48 -5.07
CA ALA A 106 -3.21 -1.79 -6.19
C ALA A 106 -3.01 -0.30 -5.90
N SER A 107 -1.88 0.26 -6.36
CA SER A 107 -1.64 1.70 -6.44
C SER A 107 -1.21 2.07 -7.86
N GLU A 108 -1.02 3.36 -8.14
CA GLU A 108 -0.53 3.81 -9.44
C GLU A 108 0.83 3.20 -9.82
N SER A 109 1.68 2.91 -8.83
CA SER A 109 3.07 2.47 -9.02
C SER A 109 3.32 0.99 -8.70
N GLY A 110 2.34 0.25 -8.19
CA GLY A 110 2.55 -1.13 -7.76
C GLY A 110 1.30 -1.89 -7.41
N MET A 111 1.48 -3.16 -7.06
CA MET A 111 0.40 -4.06 -6.67
C MET A 111 0.87 -5.04 -5.60
N ARG A 112 -0.06 -5.54 -4.80
CA ARG A 112 0.14 -6.71 -3.94
C ARG A 112 -0.62 -7.90 -4.50
N LEU A 113 0.07 -9.02 -4.63
CA LEU A 113 -0.49 -10.27 -5.14
C LEU A 113 -0.40 -11.36 -4.05
N SER A 114 -1.29 -12.34 -4.11
CA SER A 114 -1.20 -13.57 -3.34
C SER A 114 -1.22 -14.79 -4.27
N SER A 115 -0.37 -15.78 -3.99
CA SER A 115 -0.27 -17.01 -4.79
C SER A 115 0.18 -18.19 -3.92
N LEU A 116 0.03 -19.42 -4.42
CA LEU A 116 0.59 -20.64 -3.81
C LEU A 116 2.06 -20.87 -4.21
N LYS A 117 2.60 -20.08 -5.14
CA LYS A 117 3.98 -20.21 -5.60
C LYS A 117 4.89 -19.27 -4.83
N ASN A 118 6.01 -19.83 -4.36
CA ASN A 118 7.12 -19.04 -3.83
C ASN A 118 7.80 -18.23 -4.93
N VAL A 119 7.95 -16.93 -4.68
CA VAL A 119 8.72 -15.99 -5.50
C VAL A 119 9.77 -15.30 -4.65
N THR A 120 10.82 -14.80 -5.29
CA THR A 120 11.96 -14.19 -4.59
C THR A 120 11.97 -12.69 -4.81
N ALA A 121 12.24 -11.91 -3.75
CA ALA A 121 12.49 -10.49 -3.88
C ALA A 121 13.67 -10.22 -4.82
N GLY A 122 13.54 -9.25 -5.70
CA GLY A 122 14.53 -8.94 -6.74
C GLY A 122 14.17 -9.44 -8.13
N GLN A 123 13.30 -10.45 -8.24
CA GLN A 123 12.92 -11.09 -9.50
C GLN A 123 12.05 -10.16 -10.37
N HIS A 124 12.30 -10.12 -11.69
CA HIS A 124 11.39 -9.47 -12.62
C HIS A 124 10.28 -10.43 -13.06
N ILE A 125 9.09 -9.88 -13.21
CA ILE A 125 7.91 -10.63 -13.60
C ILE A 125 7.08 -9.82 -14.59
N THR A 126 6.30 -10.53 -15.40
CA THR A 126 5.21 -9.95 -16.18
C THR A 126 3.90 -10.33 -15.50
N VAL A 127 2.96 -9.40 -15.40
CA VAL A 127 1.65 -9.63 -14.79
C VAL A 127 0.55 -9.22 -15.74
N ARG A 128 -0.43 -10.11 -15.89
CA ARG A 128 -1.70 -9.89 -16.57
C ARG A 128 -2.80 -9.90 -15.52
N VAL A 129 -3.43 -8.74 -15.28
CA VAL A 129 -4.60 -8.62 -14.40
C VAL A 129 -5.85 -8.66 -15.24
N ASP A 130 -6.78 -9.55 -14.89
CA ASP A 130 -8.11 -9.59 -15.48
C ASP A 130 -9.03 -8.61 -14.73
N TYR A 131 -9.72 -7.74 -15.48
CA TYR A 131 -10.68 -6.79 -14.93
C TYR A 131 -11.90 -6.66 -15.86
N PRO A 132 -13.04 -6.09 -15.41
CA PRO A 132 -14.25 -6.06 -16.22
C PRO A 132 -14.10 -5.40 -17.61
N GLY A 133 -13.15 -4.47 -17.77
CA GLY A 133 -12.86 -3.81 -19.05
C GLY A 133 -11.82 -4.52 -19.94
N GLY A 134 -11.42 -5.74 -19.60
CA GLY A 134 -10.47 -6.56 -20.37
C GLY A 134 -9.30 -7.07 -19.53
N CYS A 135 -8.08 -6.93 -20.04
CA CYS A 135 -6.88 -7.27 -19.29
C CYS A 135 -5.85 -6.13 -19.33
N ILE A 136 -5.06 -6.06 -18.26
CA ILE A 136 -3.98 -5.09 -18.07
C ILE A 136 -2.67 -5.86 -17.98
N HIS A 137 -1.72 -5.52 -18.84
CA HIS A 137 -0.39 -6.11 -18.84
C HIS A 137 0.63 -5.14 -18.29
N SER A 138 1.49 -5.62 -17.40
CA SER A 138 2.59 -4.86 -16.82
C SER A 138 3.83 -5.71 -16.64
N LYS A 139 4.99 -5.07 -16.60
CA LYS A 139 6.23 -5.68 -16.13
C LYS A 139 6.71 -4.96 -14.90
N GLY A 140 7.37 -5.69 -14.03
CA GLY A 140 7.82 -5.13 -12.76
C GLY A 140 8.76 -6.04 -12.03
N LYS A 141 9.07 -5.62 -10.80
CA LYS A 141 10.01 -6.30 -9.92
C LYS A 141 9.34 -6.62 -8.60
N ILE A 142 9.54 -7.84 -8.11
CA ILE A 142 9.14 -8.20 -6.75
C ILE A 142 10.04 -7.43 -5.78
N VAL A 143 9.44 -6.55 -4.98
CA VAL A 143 10.14 -5.76 -3.97
C VAL A 143 10.20 -6.49 -2.63
N TRP A 144 9.19 -7.31 -2.33
CA TRP A 144 9.16 -8.18 -1.16
C TRP A 144 8.28 -9.40 -1.42
N ALA A 145 8.54 -10.49 -0.71
CA ALA A 145 7.73 -11.69 -0.70
C ALA A 145 7.71 -12.28 0.71
N LYS A 146 6.53 -12.72 1.18
CA LYS A 146 6.32 -13.21 2.54
C LYS A 146 5.37 -14.40 2.54
N GLN A 147 5.82 -15.53 3.10
CA GLN A 147 4.93 -16.64 3.41
C GLN A 147 3.97 -16.24 4.54
N MET A 148 2.68 -16.44 4.33
CA MET A 148 1.68 -16.17 5.36
C MET A 148 1.70 -17.26 6.42
N VAL A 149 1.63 -16.86 7.69
CA VAL A 149 1.58 -17.79 8.83
C VAL A 149 0.31 -18.63 8.74
N ASP A 150 0.44 -19.94 8.95
CA ASP A 150 -0.66 -20.92 8.88
C ASP A 150 -1.40 -20.98 7.54
N SER A 151 -0.73 -20.54 6.47
CA SER A 151 -1.30 -20.49 5.12
C SER A 151 -0.29 -20.97 4.10
N ALA A 152 -0.76 -21.71 3.09
CA ALA A 152 0.06 -22.10 1.94
C ALA A 152 0.34 -20.92 0.99
N TYR A 153 -0.31 -19.76 1.22
CA TYR A 153 -0.17 -18.59 0.37
C TYR A 153 1.06 -17.76 0.72
N VAL A 154 1.67 -17.25 -0.35
CA VAL A 154 2.71 -16.23 -0.35
C VAL A 154 2.07 -14.92 -0.78
N GLU A 155 2.27 -13.88 0.01
CA GLU A 155 2.02 -12.51 -0.44
C GLU A 155 3.29 -11.92 -1.04
N MET A 156 3.14 -11.15 -2.10
CA MET A 156 4.24 -10.49 -2.80
C MET A 156 3.87 -9.07 -3.20
N GLY A 157 4.79 -8.15 -2.98
CA GLY A 157 4.69 -6.77 -3.48
C GLY A 157 5.46 -6.64 -4.78
N MET A 158 4.80 -6.12 -5.81
CA MET A 158 5.40 -5.81 -7.10
C MET A 158 5.40 -4.30 -7.33
N GLN A 159 6.56 -3.76 -7.72
CA GLN A 159 6.68 -2.42 -8.30
C GLN A 159 6.52 -2.52 -9.82
N ILE A 160 5.62 -1.71 -10.38
CA ILE A 160 5.44 -1.61 -11.83
C ILE A 160 6.60 -0.79 -12.40
N LEU A 161 7.30 -1.36 -13.40
CA LEU A 161 8.43 -0.72 -14.07
C LEU A 161 8.06 -0.33 -15.51
N GLU A 162 7.29 -1.17 -16.19
CA GLU A 162 6.86 -0.92 -17.57
C GLU A 162 5.37 -1.24 -17.73
N MET A 163 4.67 -0.33 -18.40
CA MET A 163 3.29 -0.51 -18.83
C MET A 163 3.09 0.35 -20.09
N ASP A 164 2.45 -0.18 -21.13
CA ASP A 164 2.13 0.65 -22.30
C ASP A 164 1.04 1.69 -21.96
N ARG A 165 0.87 2.70 -22.82
CA ARG A 165 -0.06 3.81 -22.56
C ARG A 165 -1.50 3.38 -22.36
N LEU A 166 -1.96 2.35 -23.08
CA LEU A 166 -3.33 1.88 -22.99
C LEU A 166 -3.54 1.11 -21.68
N ASN A 167 -2.61 0.22 -21.35
CA ASN A 167 -2.60 -0.50 -20.08
C ASN A 167 -2.48 0.47 -18.89
N GLN A 168 -1.67 1.53 -18.99
CA GLN A 168 -1.54 2.56 -17.95
C GLN A 168 -2.84 3.31 -17.72
N ALA A 169 -3.53 3.70 -18.80
CA ALA A 169 -4.83 4.37 -18.68
C ALA A 169 -5.88 3.45 -18.02
N ARG A 170 -5.89 2.16 -18.38
CA ARG A 170 -6.78 1.16 -17.78
C ARG A 170 -6.45 0.91 -16.31
N TRP A 171 -5.17 0.81 -15.99
CA TRP A 171 -4.68 0.64 -14.62
C TRP A 171 -5.09 1.80 -13.74
N ASN A 172 -4.80 3.04 -14.15
CA ASN A 172 -5.16 4.23 -13.40
C ASN A 172 -6.68 4.32 -13.20
N HIS A 173 -7.46 3.99 -14.23
CA HIS A 173 -8.92 3.95 -14.14
C HIS A 173 -9.42 2.89 -13.16
N MET A 174 -8.84 1.68 -13.20
CA MET A 174 -9.17 0.59 -12.28
C MET A 174 -8.84 0.98 -10.84
N VAL A 175 -7.63 1.46 -10.58
CA VAL A 175 -7.20 1.91 -9.23
C VAL A 175 -8.10 3.02 -8.72
N SER A 176 -8.42 4.02 -9.54
CA SER A 176 -9.34 5.11 -9.15
C SER A 176 -10.74 4.59 -8.80
N THR A 177 -11.21 3.57 -9.52
CA THR A 177 -12.50 2.94 -9.26
C THR A 177 -12.48 2.16 -7.96
N LEU A 178 -11.43 1.36 -7.72
CA LEU A 178 -11.24 0.61 -6.48
C LEU A 178 -11.18 1.54 -5.26
N MET A 179 -10.46 2.65 -5.36
CA MET A 179 -10.39 3.67 -4.30
C MET A 179 -11.77 4.19 -3.91
N ARG A 180 -12.61 4.46 -4.92
CA ARG A 180 -13.96 4.96 -4.70
C ARG A 180 -14.88 3.89 -4.11
N ASP A 181 -14.75 2.65 -4.57
CA ASP A 181 -15.72 1.59 -4.28
C ASP A 181 -15.39 0.81 -2.98
N PHE A 182 -14.11 0.70 -2.60
CA PHE A 182 -13.64 -0.10 -1.46
C PHE A 182 -12.83 0.69 -0.41
N GLY A 183 -12.49 1.94 -0.69
CA GLY A 183 -11.60 2.73 0.17
C GLY A 183 -10.13 2.30 0.07
N MET A 184 -9.29 2.87 0.94
CA MET A 184 -7.85 2.59 0.94
C MET A 184 -7.51 1.30 1.70
N ALA A 185 -6.54 0.55 1.19
CA ALA A 185 -5.94 -0.58 1.88
C ALA A 185 -5.03 -0.08 3.01
N ALA A 186 -5.27 -0.55 4.24
CA ALA A 186 -4.46 -0.30 5.43
C ALA A 186 -3.12 -1.04 5.43
#